data_AF-A0A2V5MT26-F1
#
_entry.id   AF-A0A2V5MT26-F1
#
_cell.length_a   1.000
_cell.length_b   1.000
_cell.length_c   1.000
_cell.angle_alpha   90.00
_cell.angle_beta   90.00
_cell.angle_gamma   90.00
#
_symmetry.space_group_name_H-M   'P 1'
#
loop_
_entity.id
_entity.type
_entity.pdbx_description
1 polymer ?
#
loop_
_entity_poly.entity_id
_entity_poly.type
_entity_poly.pdbx_seq_one_letter_code
_entity_poly.pdbx_strand_id
1 'polypeptide(L)'
;MITPILRSKDAIATWLIDVAGNVAISISDVALLKRIQSLIIPAFVSTEQAMVWGSHLNPEQHATLLHVQRSVSNAARAEANPQRMINLATQSQLIREAAEAAPFAGRR
;
A
#
# COMPACT_ATOMS: atom_id res chain seq x y z
N MET A 1 1.98 -28.01 -1.57
CA MET A 1 2.60 -27.71 -2.87
C MET A 1 1.53 -27.01 -3.70
N ILE A 2 1.69 -25.71 -4.01
CA ILE A 2 0.69 -24.92 -4.76
C ILE A 2 1.13 -24.91 -6.22
N THR A 3 0.26 -25.35 -7.13
CA THR A 3 0.58 -25.51 -8.55
C THR A 3 0.00 -24.33 -9.34
N PRO A 4 0.83 -23.50 -10.00
CA PRO A 4 0.33 -22.38 -10.79
C PRO A 4 -0.26 -22.86 -12.12
N ILE A 5 -1.44 -22.36 -12.49
CA ILE A 5 -2.06 -22.60 -13.80
C ILE A 5 -1.83 -21.35 -14.67
N LEU A 6 -1.04 -21.50 -15.73
CA LEU A 6 -0.73 -20.44 -16.68
C LEU A 6 -1.70 -20.53 -17.87
N ARG A 7 -2.70 -19.64 -17.95
CA ARG A 7 -3.54 -19.52 -19.15
C ARG A 7 -3.20 -18.21 -19.86
N SER A 8 -2.39 -18.32 -20.90
CA SER A 8 -1.94 -17.21 -21.74
C SER A 8 -3.05 -16.78 -22.70
N LYS A 9 -3.67 -15.63 -22.43
CA LYS A 9 -4.07 -14.64 -23.44
C LYS A 9 -4.58 -13.39 -22.72
N ASP A 10 -3.91 -12.25 -22.90
CA ASP A 10 -4.31 -10.91 -22.44
C ASP A 10 -4.14 -10.64 -20.94
N ALA A 11 -2.92 -10.26 -20.52
CA ALA A 11 -2.62 -9.61 -19.22
C ALA A 11 -3.35 -10.17 -17.99
N ILE A 12 -3.59 -11.49 -17.95
CA ILE A 12 -4.38 -12.12 -16.90
C ILE A 12 -3.51 -12.13 -15.65
N ALA A 13 -3.92 -11.35 -14.65
CA ALA A 13 -3.55 -11.53 -13.25
C ALA A 13 -3.35 -13.02 -12.97
N THR A 14 -2.12 -13.50 -12.79
CA THR A 14 -1.89 -14.92 -12.53
C THR A 14 -2.58 -15.26 -11.22
N TRP A 15 -3.58 -16.15 -11.21
CA TRP A 15 -4.35 -16.44 -9.99
C TRP A 15 -3.69 -17.60 -9.22
N LEU A 16 -3.47 -17.41 -7.91
CA LEU A 16 -3.15 -18.47 -6.97
C LEU A 16 -4.46 -19.02 -6.42
N ILE A 17 -4.63 -20.33 -6.57
CA ILE A 17 -5.80 -21.07 -6.10
C ILE A 17 -5.32 -22.05 -5.03
N ASP A 18 -5.99 -22.07 -3.88
CA ASP A 18 -5.74 -23.08 -2.84
C ASP A 18 -6.04 -24.51 -3.36
N VAL A 19 -5.45 -25.52 -2.74
CA VAL A 19 -5.60 -26.94 -3.14
C VAL A 19 -7.07 -27.40 -3.12
N ALA A 20 -7.89 -26.81 -2.26
CA ALA A 20 -9.32 -27.06 -2.17
C ALA A 20 -10.19 -26.17 -3.10
N GLY A 21 -9.57 -25.25 -3.87
CA GLY A 21 -10.27 -24.42 -4.85
C GLY A 21 -11.04 -23.22 -4.28
N ASN A 22 -10.91 -22.92 -2.99
CA ASN A 22 -11.83 -21.99 -2.30
C ASN A 22 -11.40 -20.52 -2.36
N VAL A 23 -10.12 -20.24 -2.63
CA VAL A 23 -9.58 -18.88 -2.64
C VAL A 23 -8.78 -18.67 -3.91
N ALA A 24 -9.26 -17.81 -4.80
CA ALA A 24 -8.52 -17.32 -5.96
C ALA A 24 -8.05 -15.88 -5.68
N ILE A 25 -6.75 -15.67 -5.62
CA ILE A 25 -6.15 -14.33 -5.46
C ILE A 25 -5.10 -14.10 -6.55
N SER A 26 -5.04 -12.91 -7.13
CA SER A 26 -3.99 -12.58 -8.09
C SER A 26 -2.60 -12.64 -7.44
N ILE A 27 -1.58 -13.09 -8.16
CA ILE A 27 -0.18 -13.02 -7.74
C ILE A 27 0.20 -11.56 -7.45
N SER A 28 -0.35 -10.61 -8.21
CA SER A 28 -0.17 -9.17 -7.94
C SER A 28 -0.72 -8.78 -6.58
N ASP A 29 -1.86 -9.34 -6.18
CA ASP A 29 -2.49 -9.10 -4.88
C ASP A 29 -1.74 -9.81 -3.75
N VAL A 30 -1.15 -10.98 -3.99
CA VAL A 30 -0.27 -11.66 -3.02
C VAL A 30 1.05 -10.91 -2.82
N ALA A 31 1.63 -10.39 -3.91
CA ALA A 31 2.79 -9.51 -3.82
C ALA A 31 2.46 -8.23 -3.07
N LEU A 32 1.28 -7.64 -3.31
CA LEU A 32 0.77 -6.50 -2.56
C LEU A 32 0.58 -6.83 -1.07
N LEU A 33 0.00 -7.98 -0.74
CA LEU A 33 -0.19 -8.41 0.66
C LEU A 33 1.13 -8.62 1.39
N LYS A 34 2.12 -9.27 0.75
CA LYS A 34 3.46 -9.42 1.33
C LYS A 34 4.15 -8.07 1.53
N ARG A 35 3.99 -7.15 0.58
CA ARG A 35 4.53 -5.79 0.68
C ARG A 35 3.86 -4.99 1.81
N ILE A 36 2.54 -5.08 1.95
CA ILE A 36 1.78 -4.47 3.05
C ILE A 36 2.20 -5.07 4.39
N GLN A 37 2.38 -6.40 4.47
CA GLN A 37 2.89 -7.07 5.69
C GLN A 37 4.30 -6.61 6.07
N SER A 38 5.12 -6.21 5.10
CA SER A 38 6.48 -5.71 5.33
C SER A 38 6.56 -4.23 5.69
N LEU A 39 5.44 -3.50 5.70
CA LEU A 39 5.39 -2.07 5.97
C LEU A 39 4.44 -1.75 7.12
N ILE A 40 4.99 -1.60 8.32
CA ILE A 40 4.26 -1.09 9.49
C ILE A 40 4.28 0.44 9.42
N ILE A 41 3.12 1.04 9.10
CA ILE A 41 2.96 2.50 9.05
C ILE A 41 2.51 2.99 10.44
N PRO A 42 3.30 3.83 11.14
CA PRO A 42 2.91 4.40 12.41
C PRO A 42 1.70 5.34 12.27
N ALA A 43 0.95 5.52 13.35
CA ALA A 43 0.07 6.67 13.48
C ALA A 43 0.95 7.90 13.73
N PHE A 44 1.08 8.77 12.72
CA PHE A 44 1.86 9.99 12.83
C PHE A 44 1.10 11.02 13.65
N VAL A 45 1.79 11.66 14.60
CA VAL A 45 1.24 12.80 15.37
C VAL A 45 1.66 14.15 14.81
N SER A 46 2.67 14.18 13.93
CA SER A 46 3.13 15.39 13.24
C SER A 46 3.74 15.10 11.87
N THR A 47 3.89 16.15 11.06
CA THR A 47 4.53 16.08 9.73
C THR A 47 6.00 15.71 9.83
N GLU A 48 6.72 16.25 10.80
CA GLU A 48 8.16 16.00 11.01
C GLU A 48 8.41 14.52 11.30
N GLN A 49 7.58 13.91 12.13
CA GLN A 49 7.67 12.48 12.42
C GLN A 49 7.42 11.65 11.16
N ALA A 50 6.43 12.03 10.36
CA ALA A 50 6.12 11.36 9.10
C ALA A 50 7.29 11.45 8.12
N MET A 51 7.87 12.64 7.94
CA MET A 51 9.02 12.85 7.07
C MET A 51 10.26 12.08 7.53
N VAL A 52 10.58 12.12 8.82
CA VAL A 52 11.72 11.38 9.39
C VAL A 52 11.52 9.88 9.19
N TRP A 53 10.33 9.34 9.44
CA TRP A 53 10.08 7.92 9.19
C TRP A 53 10.19 7.60 7.68
N GLY A 54 9.62 8.47 6.84
CA GLY A 54 9.61 8.37 5.38
C GLY A 54 10.99 8.33 4.73
N SER A 55 11.95 9.08 5.26
CA SER A 55 13.33 9.13 4.71
C SER A 55 14.11 7.83 4.83
N HIS A 56 13.63 6.88 5.64
CA HIS A 56 14.25 5.56 5.81
C HIS A 56 13.63 4.49 4.90
N LEU A 57 12.63 4.85 4.07
CA LEU A 57 11.94 3.88 3.23
C LEU A 57 12.79 3.46 2.03
N ASN A 58 12.76 2.16 1.75
CA ASN A 58 13.28 1.64 0.50
C ASN A 58 12.26 1.82 -0.65
N PRO A 59 12.65 1.64 -1.93
CA PRO A 59 11.75 1.87 -3.06
C PRO A 59 10.47 1.02 -3.06
N GLU A 60 10.52 -0.22 -2.59
CA GLU A 60 9.35 -1.11 -2.54
C GLU A 60 8.36 -0.68 -1.43
N GLN A 61 8.89 -0.30 -0.28
CA GLN A 61 8.13 0.27 0.83
C GLN A 61 7.50 1.61 0.44
N HIS A 62 8.24 2.46 -0.27
CA HIS A 62 7.72 3.72 -0.80
C HIS A 62 6.55 3.49 -1.78
N ALA A 63 6.67 2.55 -2.73
CA ALA A 63 5.59 2.21 -3.64
C ALA A 63 4.34 1.69 -2.91
N THR A 64 4.55 0.91 -1.84
CA THR A 64 3.48 0.39 -0.98
C THR A 64 2.81 1.51 -0.19
N LEU A 65 3.60 2.44 0.35
CA LEU A 65 3.10 3.61 1.08
C LEU A 65 2.20 4.49 0.20
N LEU A 66 2.58 4.70 -1.07
CA LEU A 66 1.75 5.44 -2.04
C LEU A 66 0.41 4.73 -2.31
N HIS A 67 0.39 3.40 -2.33
CA HIS A 67 -0.86 2.65 -2.47
C HIS A 67 -1.76 2.84 -1.24
N VAL A 68 -1.19 2.73 -0.04
CA VAL A 68 -1.92 2.96 1.22
C VAL A 68 -2.44 4.40 1.29
N GLN A 69 -1.63 5.39 0.92
CA GLN A 69 -2.02 6.80 0.88
C GLN A 69 -3.30 7.01 0.05
N ARG A 70 -3.35 6.44 -1.16
CA ARG A 70 -4.52 6.52 -2.04
C ARG A 70 -5.73 5.82 -1.44
N SER A 71 -5.54 4.66 -0.82
CA SER A 71 -6.61 3.93 -0.15
C SER A 71 -7.21 4.73 1.00
N VAL A 72 -6.37 5.30 1.87
CA VAL A 72 -6.82 6.13 3.02
C VAL A 72 -7.49 7.41 2.53
N SER A 73 -6.96 8.05 1.48
CA SER A 73 -7.59 9.23 0.87
C SER A 73 -8.98 8.92 0.29
N ASN A 74 -9.14 7.79 -0.40
CA ASN A 74 -10.43 7.36 -0.93
C ASN A 74 -11.41 6.99 0.21
N ALA A 75 -10.92 6.34 1.27
CA ALA A 75 -11.73 6.05 2.45
C ALA A 75 -12.22 7.34 3.14
N ALA A 76 -11.36 8.37 3.24
CA ALA A 76 -11.77 9.67 3.76
C ALA A 76 -12.91 10.28 2.92
N ARG A 77 -12.82 10.23 1.59
CA ARG A 77 -13.87 10.76 0.69
C ARG A 77 -15.21 10.01 0.81
N ALA A 78 -15.18 8.73 1.14
CA ALA A 78 -16.37 7.89 1.26
C ALA A 78 -16.97 7.86 2.69
N GLU A 79 -16.27 8.42 3.68
CA GLU A 79 -16.68 8.38 5.08
C GLU A 79 -17.81 9.37 5.35
N ALA A 80 -18.89 8.88 5.97
CA ALA A 80 -20.09 9.67 6.27
C ALA A 80 -19.96 10.44 7.59
N ASN A 81 -19.15 9.95 8.54
CA ASN A 81 -18.91 10.63 9.80
C ASN A 81 -17.88 11.76 9.63
N PRO A 82 -18.22 13.04 9.89
CA PRO A 82 -17.31 14.16 9.65
C PRO A 82 -15.98 14.08 10.42
N GLN A 83 -16.02 13.62 11.68
CA GLN A 83 -14.82 13.50 12.49
C GLN A 83 -13.89 12.40 11.95
N ARG A 84 -14.45 11.26 11.54
CA ARG A 84 -13.68 10.16 10.94
C ARG A 84 -13.11 10.55 9.58
N MET A 85 -13.89 11.25 8.76
CA MET A 85 -13.44 11.81 7.49
C MET A 85 -12.20 12.70 7.70
N ILE A 86 -12.27 13.65 8.65
CA ILE A 86 -11.16 14.55 8.97
C ILE A 86 -9.94 13.75 9.43
N ASN A 87 -10.12 12.79 10.34
CA ASN A 87 -9.02 11.97 10.84
C ASN A 87 -8.31 11.20 9.71
N LEU A 88 -9.08 10.58 8.82
CA LEU A 88 -8.54 9.84 7.66
C LEU A 88 -7.87 10.79 6.65
N ALA A 89 -8.45 11.97 6.41
CA ALA A 89 -7.86 12.97 5.53
C ALA A 89 -6.50 13.44 6.08
N THR A 90 -6.44 13.78 7.37
CA THR A 90 -5.19 14.16 8.06
C THR A 90 -4.17 13.03 7.98
N GLN A 91 -4.57 11.78 8.26
CA GLN A 91 -3.68 10.64 8.16
C GLN A 91 -3.16 10.45 6.73
N SER A 92 -4.02 10.60 5.71
CA SER A 92 -3.63 10.49 4.30
C SER A 92 -2.62 11.57 3.89
N GLN A 93 -2.71 12.77 4.48
CA GLN A 93 -1.76 13.84 4.27
C GLN A 93 -0.42 13.50 4.92
N LEU A 94 -0.40 13.06 6.17
CA LEU A 94 0.85 12.68 6.85
C LEU A 94 1.56 11.52 6.15
N ILE A 95 0.81 10.53 5.65
CA ILE A 95 1.38 9.44 4.83
C ILE A 95 2.00 9.98 3.54
N ARG A 96 1.40 11.02 2.93
CA ARG A 96 1.97 11.67 1.76
C ARG A 96 3.29 12.38 2.08
N GLU A 97 3.36 13.12 3.18
CA GLU A 97 4.60 13.78 3.64
C GLU A 97 5.72 12.74 3.89
N ALA A 98 5.37 11.60 4.49
CA ALA A 98 6.30 10.48 4.62
C ALA A 98 6.77 9.93 3.27
N ALA A 99 5.86 9.80 2.29
CA ALA A 99 6.24 9.33 0.96
C ALA A 99 7.16 10.32 0.23
N GLU A 100 6.87 11.63 0.33
CA GLU A 100 7.67 12.68 -0.29
C GLU A 100 9.08 12.79 0.31
N ALA A 101 9.26 12.41 1.58
CA ALA A 101 10.57 12.35 2.23
C ALA A 101 11.42 11.14 1.83
N ALA A 102 10.84 10.14 1.15
CA ALA A 102 11.58 8.94 0.76
C ALA A 102 12.70 9.30 -0.24
N PRO A 103 13.90 8.68 -0.10
CA PRO A 103 15.02 8.98 -0.97
C PRO A 103 14.67 8.60 -2.42
N PHE A 104 14.65 9.60 -3.31
CA PHE A 104 14.51 9.40 -4.74
C PHE A 104 15.69 8.55 -5.25
N ALA A 105 15.40 7.33 -5.71
CA ALA A 105 16.34 6.54 -6.50
C ALA A 105 16.44 7.14 -7.91
N GLY A 106 17.02 8.34 -8.05
CA GLY A 106 17.16 8.99 -9.35
C GLY A 106 17.67 10.43 -9.30
N ARG A 107 18.99 10.60 -9.12
CA ARG A 107 19.90 11.41 -9.98
C ARG A 107 21.29 11.53 -9.32
N ARG A 108 22.26 10.79 -9.87
CA ARG A 108 23.57 11.33 -10.24
C ARG A 108 23.60 11.45 -11.75
#